data_AF-A0A8S9LKY4-F1
#
_entry.id   AF-A0A8S9LKY4-F1
#
_cell.length_a   1.000
_cell.length_b   1.000
_cell.length_c   1.000
_cell.angle_alpha   90.00
_cell.angle_beta   90.00
_cell.angle_gamma   90.00
#
_symmetry.space_group_name_H-M   'P 1'
#
loop_
_entity.id
_entity.type
_entity.pdbx_description
1 polymer ?
#
loop_
_entity_poly.entity_id
_entity_poly.type
_entity_poly.pdbx_seq_one_letter_code
_entity_poly.pdbx_strand_id
1 'polypeptide(L)'
;MEVERAKKDDDLNSADGGGGSAEEVSVERIFEESADAPPPWQNQLTFRAMIVSFILSILFTFVVMKLNLTTGIIPSLNISAGLLSFFFVKTWTKILNKAGILKQPFTRQENTVIQTCVVASSGIAFSGGFGSYLFGMSEVVAKQSPEANTPLNIKNPHLGWMIGFLFTVSFLGLFSVVPLRKIMIVDFKLTYPSGTATAHLINSFHTPQGAKLAKKQVRALGKFFSFSFLWGFFQWFFTSGDGCGFANFPTFGLEAYENKFYFDFSATYVGVGMICPYLINVWRYWKEAKGIEIVDAIIMDSSSSALRTHEILRCIQIGLLCVQERAEDRPVMSTVMVMLGSETTAIPQPKRPGFCVGRSLFETESSPSTQRDDDLTVNQITLSVIEARGFPEYYVFNKETIIYRSGPWIGNRFSCVPEMKPIEYMVYTFIASNEEVSYSYHMTKPDVYSTLSLSYTGTIQRRNWIEQSQAWKQLWYQPKDICDNYRQCGNYGYCDSNSLPNCNCIKGFGLGNGQEWALRDDSAGCVRKTRLSCDGRDGFVAVKRMKLPDTAATVLDRGIGLKECEAKCLQDCNCTAYANTDIRDGGSGCVIWKGGLFDIRSYANGGQDLYVKLAAADLG
;
A
#
# COMPACT_ATOMS: atom_id res chain seq x y z
N MET A 1 -22.94 -2.76 36.75
CA MET A 1 -22.02 -3.88 37.08
C MET A 1 -20.57 -3.54 36.73
N GLU A 2 -20.19 -2.25 36.84
CA GLU A 2 -18.84 -1.71 36.61
C GLU A 2 -18.26 -1.05 37.87
N VAL A 3 -18.90 -1.22 39.03
CA VAL A 3 -18.50 -0.57 40.30
C VAL A 3 -17.86 -1.56 41.30
N GLU A 4 -17.87 -2.87 41.02
CA GLU A 4 -17.26 -3.88 41.91
C GLU A 4 -15.89 -4.40 41.43
N ARG A 5 -15.43 -4.06 40.22
CA ARG A 5 -14.10 -4.48 39.73
C ARG A 5 -12.97 -3.55 40.15
N ALA A 6 -13.27 -2.28 40.45
CA ALA A 6 -12.27 -1.32 40.91
C ALA A 6 -11.83 -1.52 42.37
N LYS A 7 -12.57 -2.33 43.16
CA LYS A 7 -12.31 -2.51 44.59
C LYS A 7 -11.44 -3.73 44.92
N LYS A 8 -11.08 -4.56 43.93
CA LYS A 8 -10.29 -5.78 44.14
C LYS A 8 -8.80 -5.63 43.84
N ASP A 9 -8.41 -4.52 43.21
CA ASP A 9 -7.00 -4.18 42.98
C ASP A 9 -6.39 -3.34 44.12
N ASP A 10 -7.21 -2.85 45.07
CA ASP A 10 -6.75 -2.07 46.23
C ASP A 10 -6.35 -2.92 47.46
N ASP A 11 -6.72 -4.21 47.52
CA ASP A 11 -6.49 -5.07 48.71
C ASP A 11 -5.16 -5.85 48.71
N LEU A 12 -4.24 -5.56 47.80
CA LEU A 12 -2.89 -6.16 47.79
C LEU A 12 -1.75 -5.15 48.05
N ASN A 13 -2.07 -3.88 48.30
CA ASN A 13 -1.08 -2.81 48.52
C ASN A 13 -1.12 -2.15 49.91
N SER A 14 -1.69 -2.80 50.93
CA SER A 14 -1.69 -2.27 52.29
C SER A 14 -1.33 -3.30 53.36
N ALA A 15 -0.05 -3.66 53.41
CA ALA A 15 0.63 -4.09 54.64
C ALA A 15 2.15 -4.18 54.41
N ASP A 16 2.85 -3.04 54.42
CA ASP A 16 3.87 -2.74 55.44
C ASP A 16 4.41 -1.33 55.19
N GLY A 17 4.12 -0.42 56.11
CA GLY A 17 4.53 0.98 56.04
C GLY A 17 5.80 1.21 56.82
N GLY A 18 6.78 1.89 56.21
CA GLY A 18 7.83 2.58 56.97
C GLY A 18 9.15 2.76 56.23
N GLY A 19 9.35 3.93 55.61
CA GLY A 19 10.67 4.55 55.49
C GLY A 19 11.16 4.86 54.08
N GLY A 20 11.06 6.14 53.69
CA GLY A 20 11.94 6.78 52.70
C GLY A 20 11.56 6.58 51.24
N SER A 21 11.07 7.64 50.61
CA SER A 21 10.99 7.79 49.16
C SER A 21 12.39 7.67 48.55
N ALA A 22 12.77 6.48 48.10
CA ALA A 22 13.81 6.34 47.10
C ALA A 22 13.21 6.85 45.78
N GLU A 23 13.63 8.03 45.32
CA GLU A 23 13.52 8.38 43.91
C GLU A 23 13.95 7.16 43.08
N GLU A 24 13.16 6.75 42.08
CA GLU A 24 13.62 5.80 41.07
C GLU A 24 14.85 6.43 40.37
N VAL A 25 16.04 6.07 40.83
CA VAL A 25 17.30 6.55 40.28
C VAL A 25 17.36 6.08 38.82
N SER A 26 17.43 7.03 37.89
CA SER A 26 17.58 6.72 36.47
C SER A 26 18.79 5.82 36.25
N VAL A 27 18.68 4.87 35.32
CA VAL A 27 19.76 3.92 35.00
C VAL A 27 21.06 4.67 34.68
N GLU A 28 20.94 5.84 34.07
CA GLU A 28 22.02 6.76 33.72
C GLU A 28 22.73 7.33 34.96
N ARG A 29 22.02 7.75 36.02
CA ARG A 29 22.60 8.25 37.28
C ARG A 29 23.42 7.20 38.02
N ILE A 30 22.99 5.93 37.99
CA ILE A 30 23.73 4.80 38.61
C ILE A 30 25.11 4.61 37.96
N PHE A 31 25.25 4.98 36.69
CA PHE A 31 26.50 4.82 35.95
C PHE A 31 27.35 6.08 35.87
N GLU A 32 26.78 7.28 36.03
CA GLU A 32 27.54 8.54 36.19
C GLU A 32 28.44 8.52 37.42
N GLU A 33 28.03 7.86 38.51
CA GLU A 33 28.88 7.69 39.71
C GLU A 33 30.07 6.74 39.51
N SER A 34 30.07 5.94 38.43
CA SER A 34 31.11 4.93 38.13
C SER A 34 32.04 5.34 36.98
N ALA A 35 32.24 6.65 36.79
CA ALA A 35 32.91 7.29 35.66
C ALA A 35 34.36 6.82 35.37
N ASP A 36 34.52 5.63 34.82
CA ASP A 36 35.68 5.24 34.01
C ASP A 36 35.36 5.46 32.53
N ALA A 37 36.27 6.13 31.82
CA ALA A 37 36.17 6.33 30.38
C ALA A 37 36.00 4.98 29.65
N PRO A 38 35.14 4.89 28.60
CA PRO A 38 34.94 3.64 27.89
C PRO A 38 36.28 3.15 27.32
N PRO A 39 36.64 1.87 27.54
CA PRO A 39 37.93 1.35 27.09
C PRO A 39 38.03 1.41 25.55
N PRO A 40 39.25 1.46 24.99
CA PRO A 40 39.46 1.44 23.54
C PRO A 40 38.72 0.27 22.87
N TRP A 41 38.25 0.45 21.64
CA TRP A 41 37.44 -0.57 20.92
C TRP A 41 38.11 -1.95 20.83
N GLN A 42 39.45 -1.99 20.74
CA GLN A 42 40.22 -3.25 20.73
C GLN A 42 40.04 -4.07 22.02
N ASN A 43 39.87 -3.38 23.16
CA ASN A 43 39.64 -4.02 24.46
C ASN A 43 38.17 -4.41 24.68
N GLN A 44 37.27 -4.04 23.76
CA GLN A 44 35.86 -4.43 23.77
C GLN A 44 35.61 -5.73 22.98
N LEU A 45 36.53 -6.08 22.06
CA LEU A 45 36.52 -7.33 21.29
C LEU A 45 37.21 -8.45 22.09
N THR A 46 36.49 -9.05 23.03
CA THR A 46 37.01 -10.17 23.79
C THR A 46 36.88 -11.48 23.00
N PHE A 47 37.81 -12.42 23.23
CA PHE A 47 37.74 -13.76 22.62
C PHE A 47 36.44 -14.50 22.96
N ARG A 48 35.97 -14.37 24.22
CA ARG A 48 34.71 -14.97 24.66
C ARG A 48 33.50 -14.35 23.95
N ALA A 49 33.51 -13.04 23.68
CA ALA A 49 32.44 -12.37 22.94
C ALA A 49 32.34 -12.93 21.52
N MET A 50 33.46 -13.12 20.84
CA MET A 50 33.48 -13.68 19.48
C MET A 50 32.95 -15.13 19.42
N ILE A 51 33.28 -15.96 20.41
CA ILE A 51 32.74 -17.33 20.50
C ILE A 51 31.23 -17.30 20.74
N VAL A 52 30.78 -16.52 21.74
CA VAL A 52 29.35 -16.44 22.06
C VAL A 52 28.56 -15.85 20.89
N SER A 53 29.09 -14.83 20.21
CA SER A 53 28.46 -14.27 19.02
C SER A 53 28.38 -15.28 17.89
N PHE A 54 29.42 -16.10 17.67
CA PHE A 54 29.39 -17.14 16.62
C PHE A 54 28.30 -18.19 16.89
N ILE A 55 28.24 -18.71 18.12
CA ILE A 55 27.22 -19.71 18.51
C ILE A 55 25.81 -19.14 18.38
N LEU A 56 25.59 -17.92 18.89
CA LEU A 56 24.30 -17.26 18.78
C LEU A 56 23.94 -16.93 17.32
N SER A 57 24.92 -16.54 16.49
CA SER A 57 24.69 -16.25 15.07
C SER A 57 24.17 -17.45 14.31
N ILE A 58 24.70 -18.65 14.57
CA ILE A 58 24.19 -19.90 13.99
C ILE A 58 22.72 -20.10 14.37
N LEU A 59 22.41 -20.01 15.67
CA LEU A 59 21.05 -20.18 16.18
C LEU A 59 20.07 -19.21 15.50
N PHE A 60 20.38 -17.91 15.51
CA PHE A 60 19.50 -16.87 14.97
C PHE A 60 19.39 -16.95 13.45
N THR A 61 20.44 -17.38 12.74
CA THR A 61 20.38 -17.58 11.28
C THR A 61 19.39 -18.68 10.90
N PHE A 62 19.40 -19.81 11.62
CA PHE A 62 18.40 -20.86 11.42
C PHE A 62 16.97 -20.36 11.70
N VAL A 63 16.79 -19.59 12.77
CA VAL A 63 15.48 -19.00 13.11
C VAL A 63 15.00 -18.06 12.01
N VAL A 64 15.86 -17.16 11.53
CA VAL A 64 15.53 -16.21 10.46
C VAL A 64 15.23 -16.93 9.15
N MET A 65 16.03 -17.92 8.77
CA MET A 65 15.77 -18.69 7.55
C MET A 65 14.42 -19.40 7.61
N LYS A 66 14.08 -20.02 8.74
CA LYS A 66 12.77 -20.64 8.93
C LYS A 66 11.65 -19.60 8.77
N LEU A 67 11.73 -18.49 9.48
CA LEU A 67 10.71 -17.43 9.42
C LEU A 67 10.56 -16.87 8.00
N ASN A 68 11.66 -16.63 7.30
CA ASN A 68 11.64 -16.15 5.93
C ASN A 68 10.88 -17.11 5.01
N LEU A 69 11.16 -18.41 5.10
CA LEU A 69 10.53 -19.42 4.26
C LEU A 69 9.07 -19.72 4.64
N THR A 70 8.68 -19.55 5.91
CA THR A 70 7.32 -19.87 6.37
C THR A 70 6.36 -18.69 6.35
N THR A 71 6.80 -17.51 6.80
CA THR A 71 5.92 -16.34 7.02
C THR A 71 6.33 -15.13 6.19
N GLY A 72 7.56 -15.07 5.67
CA GLY A 72 8.11 -13.91 4.96
C GLY A 72 8.29 -12.66 5.83
N ILE A 73 7.90 -12.72 7.12
CA ILE A 73 7.97 -11.61 8.08
C ILE A 73 8.98 -11.99 9.16
N ILE A 74 9.98 -11.13 9.38
CA ILE A 74 10.99 -11.31 10.41
C ILE A 74 10.87 -10.18 11.44
N PRO A 75 10.62 -10.49 12.72
CA PRO A 75 10.58 -9.49 13.77
C PRO A 75 12.00 -8.99 14.09
N SER A 76 12.10 -7.84 14.77
CA SER A 76 13.38 -7.37 15.29
C SER A 76 13.92 -8.32 16.34
N LEU A 77 15.12 -8.86 16.10
CA LEU A 77 15.78 -9.82 17.00
C LEU A 77 16.78 -9.16 17.95
N ASN A 78 16.87 -7.83 17.94
CA ASN A 78 17.88 -7.07 18.68
C ASN A 78 17.80 -7.29 20.20
N ILE A 79 16.58 -7.25 20.75
CA ILE A 79 16.32 -7.45 22.19
C ILE A 79 16.66 -8.88 22.60
N SER A 80 16.20 -9.86 21.82
CA SER A 80 16.48 -11.29 22.05
C SER A 80 17.97 -11.60 22.00
N ALA A 81 18.68 -11.04 21.02
CA ALA A 81 20.13 -11.15 20.91
C ALA A 81 20.83 -10.57 22.15
N GLY A 82 20.46 -9.35 22.57
CA GLY A 82 21.06 -8.66 23.73
C GLY A 82 20.79 -9.32 25.09
N LEU A 83 19.63 -9.98 25.25
CA LEU A 83 19.29 -10.72 26.46
C LEU A 83 20.04 -12.06 26.54
N LEU A 84 20.07 -12.81 25.43
CA LEU A 84 20.77 -14.10 25.37
C LEU A 84 22.28 -13.91 25.49
N SER A 85 22.86 -12.90 24.84
CA SER A 85 24.28 -12.57 24.98
C SER A 85 24.65 -12.29 26.44
N PHE A 86 23.84 -11.50 27.16
CA PHE A 86 24.05 -11.25 28.58
C PHE A 86 24.07 -12.56 29.39
N PHE A 87 23.11 -13.45 29.14
CA PHE A 87 23.01 -14.72 29.85
C PHE A 87 24.19 -15.65 29.58
N PHE A 88 24.55 -15.85 28.30
CA PHE A 88 25.63 -16.77 27.92
C PHE A 88 26.98 -16.28 28.44
N VAL A 89 27.31 -15.00 28.29
CA VAL A 89 28.59 -14.47 28.78
C VAL A 89 28.64 -14.43 30.31
N LYS A 90 27.52 -14.13 30.98
CA LYS A 90 27.45 -14.18 32.46
C LYS A 90 27.59 -15.60 33.01
N THR A 91 27.03 -16.58 32.29
CA THR A 91 27.18 -18.00 32.65
C THR A 91 28.62 -18.46 32.41
N TRP A 92 29.19 -18.10 31.27
CA TRP A 92 30.59 -18.36 30.92
C TRP A 92 31.57 -17.79 31.94
N THR A 93 31.41 -16.51 32.31
CA THR A 93 32.24 -15.86 33.34
C THR A 93 32.08 -16.51 34.71
N LYS A 94 30.88 -16.95 35.09
CA LYS A 94 30.67 -17.70 36.33
C LYS A 94 31.40 -19.05 36.33
N ILE A 95 31.39 -19.76 35.21
CA ILE A 95 32.10 -21.04 35.04
C ILE A 95 33.61 -20.81 35.13
N LEU A 96 34.14 -19.81 34.42
CA LEU A 96 35.54 -19.43 34.43
C LEU A 96 36.03 -19.00 35.82
N ASN A 97 35.24 -18.20 36.54
CA ASN A 97 35.53 -17.84 37.93
C ASN A 97 35.58 -19.06 38.85
N LYS A 98 34.71 -20.05 38.62
CA LYS A 98 34.72 -21.32 39.37
C LYS A 98 35.91 -22.21 38.99
N ALA A 99 36.41 -22.10 37.75
CA ALA A 99 37.58 -22.81 37.25
C ALA A 99 38.92 -22.11 37.57
N GLY A 100 38.90 -20.90 38.12
CA GLY A 100 40.11 -20.13 38.45
C GLY A 100 40.82 -19.49 37.25
N ILE A 101 40.21 -19.50 36.07
CA ILE A 101 40.81 -19.07 34.80
C ILE A 101 40.12 -17.77 34.37
N LEU A 102 40.81 -16.63 34.52
CA LEU A 102 40.39 -15.26 34.17
C LEU A 102 39.28 -14.59 35.03
N LYS A 103 39.61 -13.41 35.59
CA LYS A 103 38.70 -12.49 36.31
C LYS A 103 38.27 -11.26 35.49
N GLN A 104 38.20 -11.35 34.17
CA GLN A 104 37.81 -10.17 33.38
C GLN A 104 36.30 -9.90 33.53
N PRO A 105 35.86 -8.70 33.98
CA PRO A 105 34.44 -8.39 34.15
C PRO A 105 33.73 -8.31 32.80
N PHE A 106 32.45 -8.67 32.77
CA PHE A 106 31.60 -8.58 31.59
C PHE A 106 30.99 -7.18 31.48
N THR A 107 31.26 -6.48 30.36
CA THR A 107 30.87 -5.08 30.18
C THR A 107 29.67 -4.92 29.25
N ARG A 108 29.00 -3.77 29.33
CA ARG A 108 27.88 -3.40 28.46
C ARG A 108 28.28 -3.27 26.99
N GLN A 109 29.51 -2.80 26.75
CA GLN A 109 30.08 -2.63 25.41
C GLN A 109 30.33 -3.99 24.78
N GLU A 110 30.86 -4.94 25.54
CA GLU A 110 31.03 -6.33 25.10
C GLU A 110 29.68 -6.98 24.75
N ASN A 111 28.62 -6.73 25.54
CA ASN A 111 27.27 -7.20 25.23
C ASN A 111 26.74 -6.62 23.90
N THR A 112 27.02 -5.33 23.66
CA THR A 112 26.62 -4.62 22.44
C THR A 112 27.35 -5.15 21.21
N VAL A 113 28.64 -5.48 21.33
CA VAL A 113 29.43 -6.12 20.25
C VAL A 113 28.80 -7.45 19.86
N ILE A 114 28.49 -8.32 20.83
CA ILE A 114 27.88 -9.63 20.58
C ILE A 114 26.53 -9.46 19.89
N GLN A 115 25.67 -8.60 20.42
CA GLN A 115 24.35 -8.31 19.85
C GLN A 115 24.47 -7.82 18.40
N THR A 116 25.44 -6.94 18.11
CA THR A 116 25.67 -6.41 16.76
C THR A 116 26.11 -7.50 15.79
N CYS A 117 27.05 -8.37 16.18
CA CYS A 117 27.49 -9.50 15.35
C CYS A 117 26.35 -10.47 15.05
N VAL A 118 25.52 -10.79 16.05
CA VAL A 118 24.37 -11.70 15.89
C VAL A 118 23.34 -11.09 14.95
N VAL A 119 22.95 -9.83 15.16
CA VAL A 119 21.95 -9.15 14.31
C VAL A 119 22.45 -8.96 12.88
N ALA A 120 23.73 -8.64 12.69
CA ALA A 120 24.32 -8.52 11.35
C ALA A 120 24.31 -9.86 10.60
N SER A 121 24.73 -10.94 11.26
CA SER A 121 24.74 -12.28 10.65
C SER A 121 23.33 -12.77 10.31
N SER A 122 22.37 -12.63 11.23
CA SER A 122 20.98 -13.01 11.00
C SER A 122 20.30 -12.11 9.97
N GLY A 123 20.68 -10.82 9.90
CA GLY A 123 20.20 -9.90 8.87
C GLY A 123 20.62 -10.34 7.47
N ILE A 124 21.87 -10.76 7.30
CA ILE A 124 22.37 -11.30 6.02
C ILE A 124 21.60 -12.55 5.59
N ALA A 125 21.21 -13.41 6.52
CA ALA A 125 20.40 -14.59 6.19
C ALA A 125 19.04 -14.21 5.54
N PHE A 126 18.53 -13.01 5.83
CA PHE A 126 17.33 -12.48 5.20
C PHE A 126 17.65 -11.65 3.94
N SER A 127 18.38 -10.54 4.12
CA SER A 127 18.61 -9.55 3.05
C SER A 127 19.59 -10.05 1.98
N GLY A 128 20.47 -10.99 2.32
CA GLY A 128 21.41 -11.63 1.39
C GLY A 128 20.77 -12.61 0.42
N GLY A 129 19.43 -12.76 0.45
CA GLY A 129 18.68 -13.52 -0.55
C GLY A 129 18.62 -15.03 -0.33
N PHE A 130 19.16 -15.53 0.78
CA PHE A 130 19.22 -16.96 1.10
C PHE A 130 17.85 -17.64 1.22
N GLY A 131 16.78 -16.89 1.52
CA GLY A 131 15.40 -17.39 1.52
C GLY A 131 14.54 -16.91 0.35
N SER A 132 15.15 -16.27 -0.67
CA SER A 132 14.43 -15.73 -1.81
C SER A 132 15.18 -15.97 -3.13
N TYR A 133 15.84 -14.97 -3.67
CA TYR A 133 16.43 -15.00 -5.02
C TYR A 133 17.68 -15.89 -5.11
N LEU A 134 18.51 -15.97 -4.07
CA LEU A 134 19.71 -16.82 -4.07
C LEU A 134 19.33 -18.30 -4.09
N PHE A 135 18.25 -18.64 -3.40
CA PHE A 135 17.66 -19.98 -3.39
C PHE A 135 16.97 -20.29 -4.73
N GLY A 136 16.24 -19.32 -5.30
CA GLY A 136 15.53 -19.46 -6.57
C GLY A 136 16.42 -19.64 -7.80
N MET A 137 17.67 -19.16 -7.78
CA MET A 137 18.65 -19.36 -8.87
C MET A 137 19.19 -20.79 -8.97
N SER A 138 18.89 -21.66 -7.99
CA SER A 138 19.33 -23.05 -7.97
C SER A 138 18.66 -23.87 -9.06
N GLU A 139 19.45 -24.72 -9.73
CA GLU A 139 18.97 -25.66 -10.74
C GLU A 139 17.90 -26.61 -10.19
N VAL A 140 18.01 -27.00 -8.91
CA VAL A 140 17.05 -27.90 -8.26
C VAL A 140 15.67 -27.25 -8.16
N VAL A 141 15.63 -25.95 -7.84
CA VAL A 141 14.39 -25.18 -7.70
C VAL A 141 13.79 -24.86 -9.07
N ALA A 142 14.63 -24.46 -10.02
CA ALA A 142 14.18 -24.17 -11.39
C ALA A 142 13.56 -25.40 -12.08
N LYS A 143 14.08 -26.61 -11.85
CA LYS A 143 13.50 -27.86 -12.36
C LYS A 143 12.09 -28.16 -11.84
N GLN A 144 11.71 -27.59 -10.70
CA GLN A 144 10.37 -27.74 -10.12
C GLN A 144 9.36 -26.73 -10.69
N SER A 145 9.81 -25.76 -11.50
CA SER A 145 8.96 -24.73 -12.10
C SER A 145 8.81 -24.95 -13.63
N PRO A 146 7.57 -25.09 -14.15
CA PRO A 146 7.32 -25.32 -15.58
C PRO A 146 7.61 -24.08 -16.46
N GLU A 147 7.63 -22.88 -15.89
CA GLU A 147 7.71 -21.60 -16.61
C GLU A 147 9.12 -20.97 -16.60
N ALA A 148 9.96 -21.35 -15.63
CA ALA A 148 11.23 -20.66 -15.35
C ALA A 148 12.49 -21.50 -15.65
N ASN A 149 12.36 -22.69 -16.25
CA ASN A 149 13.47 -23.61 -16.54
C ASN A 149 14.25 -23.24 -17.82
N THR A 150 14.69 -21.98 -17.93
CA THR A 150 15.60 -21.54 -19.00
C THR A 150 17.02 -21.38 -18.44
N PRO A 151 18.07 -21.66 -19.25
CA PRO A 151 19.46 -21.52 -18.81
C PRO A 151 19.86 -20.08 -18.44
N LEU A 152 19.04 -19.08 -18.77
CA LEU A 152 19.20 -17.69 -18.34
C LEU A 152 18.85 -17.46 -16.86
N ASN A 153 17.93 -18.27 -16.31
CA ASN A 153 17.44 -18.11 -14.94
C ASN A 153 18.17 -19.00 -13.92
N ILE A 154 19.03 -19.91 -14.40
CA ILE A 154 19.73 -20.89 -13.57
C ILE A 154 21.19 -20.47 -13.45
N LYS A 155 21.62 -20.21 -12.22
CA LYS A 155 23.03 -19.98 -11.89
C LYS A 155 23.30 -20.62 -10.55
N ASN A 156 24.08 -21.70 -10.54
CA ASN A 156 24.55 -22.30 -9.30
C ASN A 156 25.75 -21.49 -8.78
N PRO A 157 25.58 -20.62 -7.76
CA PRO A 157 26.65 -19.74 -7.34
C PRO A 157 27.69 -20.54 -6.53
N HIS A 158 28.95 -20.51 -6.97
CA HIS A 158 30.04 -21.06 -6.17
C HIS A 158 30.25 -20.24 -4.89
N LEU A 159 30.79 -20.87 -3.84
CA LEU A 159 31.01 -20.25 -2.52
C LEU A 159 31.75 -18.92 -2.61
N GLY A 160 32.79 -18.83 -3.44
CA GLY A 160 33.54 -17.59 -3.64
C GLY A 160 32.72 -16.44 -4.24
N TRP A 161 31.81 -16.75 -5.16
CA TRP A 161 30.91 -15.75 -5.74
C TRP A 161 29.90 -15.25 -4.71
N MET A 162 29.35 -16.15 -3.89
CA MET A 162 28.44 -15.78 -2.79
C MET A 162 29.15 -14.88 -1.78
N ILE A 163 30.38 -15.21 -1.40
CA ILE A 163 31.18 -14.38 -0.50
C ILE A 163 31.42 -12.98 -1.10
N GLY A 164 31.82 -12.91 -2.38
CA GLY A 164 32.05 -11.63 -3.06
C GLY A 164 30.78 -10.79 -3.20
N PHE A 165 29.65 -11.41 -3.54
CA PHE A 165 28.34 -10.76 -3.63
C PHE A 165 27.91 -10.20 -2.27
N LEU A 166 27.95 -11.01 -1.21
CA LEU A 166 27.56 -10.59 0.13
C LEU A 166 28.47 -9.51 0.69
N PHE A 167 29.77 -9.59 0.42
CA PHE A 167 30.72 -8.54 0.78
C PHE A 167 30.36 -7.21 0.11
N THR A 168 30.07 -7.25 -1.20
CA THR A 168 29.70 -6.06 -1.98
C THR A 168 28.40 -5.43 -1.47
N VAL A 169 27.36 -6.25 -1.26
CA VAL A 169 26.05 -5.79 -0.76
C VAL A 169 26.17 -5.24 0.66
N SER A 170 26.92 -5.90 1.55
CA SER A 170 27.12 -5.45 2.92
C SER A 170 27.93 -4.14 2.97
N PHE A 171 28.94 -4.02 2.11
CA PHE A 171 29.77 -2.82 2.02
C PHE A 171 28.95 -1.63 1.53
N LEU A 172 28.22 -1.77 0.41
CA LEU A 172 27.30 -0.74 -0.10
C LEU A 172 26.29 -0.31 0.97
N GLY A 173 25.68 -1.27 1.67
CA GLY A 173 24.74 -0.98 2.76
C GLY A 173 25.35 -0.11 3.87
N LEU A 174 26.61 -0.35 4.25
CA LEU A 174 27.32 0.46 5.24
C LEU A 174 27.48 1.93 4.79
N PHE A 175 27.83 2.18 3.52
CA PHE A 175 27.96 3.54 3.00
C PHE A 175 26.62 4.25 2.83
N SER A 176 25.56 3.53 2.46
CA SER A 176 24.22 4.09 2.29
C SER A 176 23.52 4.39 3.63
N VAL A 177 23.76 3.58 4.66
CA VAL A 177 23.10 3.73 5.96
C VAL A 177 23.47 5.03 6.67
N VAL A 178 24.70 5.52 6.53
CA VAL A 178 25.16 6.76 7.18
C VAL A 178 24.39 8.00 6.70
N PRO A 179 24.33 8.33 5.39
CA PRO A 179 23.54 9.45 4.89
C PRO A 179 22.04 9.24 5.10
N LEU A 180 21.51 8.02 4.91
CA LEU A 180 20.10 7.72 5.19
C LEU A 180 19.73 8.00 6.65
N ARG A 181 20.57 7.56 7.59
CA ARG A 181 20.37 7.83 9.01
C ARG A 181 20.48 9.32 9.33
N LYS A 182 21.42 10.03 8.69
CA LYS A 182 21.55 11.48 8.84
C LYS A 182 20.28 12.19 8.37
N ILE A 183 19.76 11.85 7.19
CA ILE A 183 18.52 12.43 6.64
C ILE A 183 17.33 12.08 7.54
N MET A 184 17.15 10.81 7.91
CA MET A 184 16.02 10.37 8.74
C MET A 184 16.00 10.98 10.15
N ILE A 185 17.17 11.09 10.79
CA ILE A 185 17.26 11.57 12.18
C ILE A 185 17.40 13.09 12.25
N VAL A 186 18.28 13.69 11.44
CA VAL A 186 18.58 15.13 11.51
C VAL A 186 17.55 15.94 10.74
N ASP A 187 17.24 15.54 9.51
CA ASP A 187 16.38 16.34 8.63
C ASP A 187 14.90 16.03 8.89
N PHE A 188 14.52 14.75 8.94
CA PHE A 188 13.13 14.33 9.18
C PHE A 188 12.74 14.21 10.65
N LYS A 189 13.69 14.32 11.58
CA LYS A 189 13.46 14.20 13.04
C LYS A 189 12.62 12.96 13.43
N LEU A 190 12.73 11.88 12.66
CA LEU A 190 12.02 10.65 12.98
C LEU A 190 12.62 10.05 14.25
N THR A 191 11.78 9.87 15.26
CA THR A 191 12.16 9.19 16.49
C THR A 191 12.52 7.75 16.14
N TYR A 192 13.80 7.44 15.97
CA TYR A 192 14.26 6.08 15.74
C TYR A 192 14.39 5.37 17.10
N PRO A 193 13.39 4.62 17.59
CA PRO A 193 13.32 4.23 18.98
C PRO A 193 14.13 2.96 19.27
N SER A 194 14.53 2.19 18.24
CA SER A 194 15.07 0.84 18.43
C SER A 194 16.49 0.82 19.00
N GLY A 195 17.37 1.73 18.55
CA GLY A 195 18.75 1.82 19.03
C GLY A 195 18.81 2.26 20.49
N THR A 196 18.10 3.34 20.81
CA THR A 196 18.02 3.90 22.17
C THR A 196 17.35 2.92 23.14
N ALA A 197 16.24 2.28 22.74
CA ALA A 197 15.60 1.25 23.56
C ALA A 197 16.51 0.04 23.81
N THR A 198 17.25 -0.40 22.79
CA THR A 198 18.23 -1.50 22.95
C THR A 198 19.36 -1.10 23.89
N ALA A 199 19.86 0.13 23.79
CA ALA A 199 20.90 0.66 24.67
C ALA A 199 20.43 0.77 26.12
N HIS A 200 19.25 1.34 26.38
CA HIS A 200 18.65 1.37 27.72
C HIS A 200 18.42 -0.03 28.27
N LEU A 201 17.96 -0.97 27.44
CA LEU A 201 17.75 -2.36 27.83
C LEU A 201 19.07 -3.03 28.23
N ILE A 202 20.14 -2.88 27.43
CA ILE A 202 21.47 -3.40 27.76
C ILE A 202 21.98 -2.76 29.06
N ASN A 203 21.87 -1.45 29.21
CA ASN A 203 22.25 -0.76 30.45
C ASN A 203 21.48 -1.32 31.65
N SER A 204 20.18 -1.58 31.50
CA SER A 204 19.35 -2.15 32.56
C SER A 204 19.86 -3.52 33.03
N PHE A 205 20.31 -4.40 32.12
CA PHE A 205 20.81 -5.74 32.48
C PHE A 205 22.05 -5.71 33.37
N HIS A 206 22.89 -4.68 33.22
CA HIS A 206 24.12 -4.52 33.99
C HIS A 206 23.89 -3.84 35.36
N THR A 207 22.65 -3.49 35.71
CA THR A 207 22.28 -3.07 37.07
C THR A 207 21.96 -4.28 37.98
N PRO A 208 22.10 -4.18 39.32
CA PRO A 208 21.79 -5.28 40.23
C PRO A 208 20.33 -5.76 40.17
N GLN A 209 19.40 -4.82 40.00
CA GLN A 209 17.96 -5.10 39.86
C GLN A 209 17.64 -5.69 38.48
N GLY A 210 18.15 -5.09 37.40
CA GLY A 210 17.91 -5.58 36.04
C GLY A 210 18.57 -6.93 35.75
N ALA A 211 19.67 -7.28 36.42
CA ALA A 211 20.25 -8.62 36.36
C ALA A 211 19.30 -9.72 36.93
N LYS A 212 18.53 -9.40 37.97
CA LYS A 212 17.49 -10.31 38.51
C LYS A 212 16.33 -10.45 37.54
N LEU A 213 15.89 -9.34 36.95
CA LEU A 213 14.82 -9.31 35.94
C LEU A 213 15.20 -10.10 34.69
N ALA A 214 16.41 -9.87 34.15
CA ALA A 214 16.95 -10.59 33.00
C ALA A 214 16.97 -12.11 33.23
N LYS A 215 17.37 -12.55 34.44
CA LYS A 215 17.35 -13.97 34.80
C LYS A 215 15.93 -14.54 34.82
N LYS A 216 14.94 -13.77 35.29
CA LYS A 216 13.52 -14.16 35.26
C LYS A 216 13.01 -14.26 33.82
N GLN A 217 13.34 -13.28 32.98
CA GLN A 217 12.99 -13.27 31.55
C GLN A 217 13.60 -14.44 30.79
N VAL A 218 14.89 -14.75 30.97
CA VAL A 218 15.55 -15.90 30.34
C VAL A 218 14.96 -17.22 30.83
N ARG A 219 14.63 -17.34 32.13
CA ARG A 219 13.95 -18.54 32.65
C ARG A 219 12.57 -18.71 32.04
N ALA A 220 11.81 -17.62 31.87
CA ALA A 220 10.52 -17.66 31.19
C ALA A 220 10.70 -18.06 29.70
N LEU A 221 11.64 -17.44 28.99
CA LEU A 221 11.97 -17.76 27.61
C LEU A 221 12.33 -19.24 27.46
N GLY A 222 13.19 -19.76 28.32
CA GLY A 222 13.55 -21.19 28.34
C GLY A 222 12.35 -22.10 28.57
N LYS A 223 11.46 -21.75 29.51
CA LYS A 223 10.23 -22.52 29.77
C LYS A 223 9.32 -22.57 28.55
N PHE A 224 9.06 -21.43 27.92
CA PHE A 224 8.20 -21.37 26.72
C PHE A 224 8.86 -22.01 25.50
N PHE A 225 10.19 -21.89 25.37
CA PHE A 225 10.93 -22.58 24.32
C PHE A 225 10.84 -24.11 24.48
N SER A 226 10.99 -24.63 25.70
CA SER A 226 10.79 -26.06 25.97
C SER A 226 9.36 -26.50 25.67
N PHE A 227 8.35 -25.70 26.03
CA PHE A 227 6.96 -25.99 25.67
C PHE A 227 6.75 -26.00 24.15
N SER A 228 7.29 -25.00 23.44
CA SER A 228 7.20 -24.92 21.97
C SER A 228 7.92 -26.08 21.29
N PHE A 229 9.07 -26.51 21.81
CA PHE A 229 9.81 -27.66 21.30
C PHE A 229 9.04 -28.96 21.51
N LEU A 230 8.51 -29.19 22.72
CA LEU A 230 7.69 -30.35 23.04
C LEU A 230 6.39 -30.37 22.21
N TRP A 231 5.79 -29.21 21.98
CA TRP A 231 4.62 -29.06 21.12
C TRP A 231 4.95 -29.38 19.66
N GLY A 232 6.08 -28.88 19.14
CA GLY A 232 6.54 -29.22 17.79
C GLY A 232 6.83 -30.72 17.64
N PHE A 233 7.42 -31.35 18.66
CA PHE A 233 7.64 -32.79 18.69
C PHE A 233 6.31 -33.57 18.73
N PHE A 234 5.34 -33.12 19.52
CA PHE A 234 3.99 -33.68 19.55
C PHE A 234 3.31 -33.57 18.18
N GLN A 235 3.30 -32.38 17.55
CA GLN A 235 2.73 -32.19 16.21
C GLN A 235 3.40 -33.07 15.16
N TRP A 236 4.74 -33.21 15.22
CA TRP A 236 5.51 -34.09 14.34
C TRP A 236 5.15 -35.57 14.53
N PHE A 237 4.93 -36.02 15.76
CA PHE A 237 4.54 -37.41 16.05
C PHE A 237 3.16 -37.78 15.47
N PHE A 238 2.25 -36.81 15.37
CA PHE A 238 0.87 -37.01 14.88
C PHE A 238 0.65 -36.56 13.43
N THR A 239 1.71 -36.18 12.69
CA THR A 239 1.58 -35.82 11.27
C THR A 239 1.68 -37.09 10.41
N SER A 240 0.55 -37.55 9.88
CA SER A 240 0.45 -38.82 9.14
C SER A 240 0.33 -38.66 7.61
N GLY A 241 0.53 -37.46 7.06
CA GLY A 241 0.49 -37.18 5.63
C GLY A 241 0.24 -35.71 5.29
N ASP A 242 0.24 -35.36 4.00
CA ASP A 242 -0.06 -34.00 3.53
C ASP A 242 -1.48 -33.60 3.92
N GLY A 243 -1.60 -32.51 4.70
CA GLY A 243 -2.88 -32.01 5.22
C GLY A 243 -3.40 -32.72 6.48
N CYS A 244 -2.63 -33.64 7.08
CA CYS A 244 -3.05 -34.43 8.25
C CYS A 244 -2.18 -34.11 9.48
N GLY A 245 -2.78 -33.64 10.57
CA GLY A 245 -2.09 -33.34 11.84
C GLY A 245 -2.70 -32.16 12.59
N PHE A 246 -2.14 -31.79 13.74
CA PHE A 246 -2.61 -30.65 14.57
C PHE A 246 -2.24 -29.26 14.02
N ALA A 247 -1.66 -29.19 12.81
CA ALA A 247 -1.36 -27.91 12.16
C ALA A 247 -2.63 -27.25 11.60
N ASN A 248 -3.53 -28.05 11.01
CA ASN A 248 -4.78 -27.58 10.42
C ASN A 248 -5.95 -28.35 11.03
N PHE A 249 -6.23 -28.14 12.33
CA PHE A 249 -7.32 -28.85 13.00
C PHE A 249 -8.67 -28.24 12.59
N PRO A 250 -9.63 -29.02 12.03
CA PRO A 250 -10.92 -28.51 11.59
C PRO A 250 -11.84 -28.24 12.80
N THR A 251 -11.49 -27.25 13.63
CA THR A 251 -12.20 -26.89 14.87
C THR A 251 -13.67 -26.55 14.62
N PHE A 252 -13.99 -26.01 13.45
CA PHE A 252 -15.31 -25.53 13.07
C PHE A 252 -16.00 -26.43 12.02
N GLY A 253 -15.62 -27.70 11.95
CA GLY A 253 -16.19 -28.64 10.97
C GLY A 253 -15.41 -28.70 9.65
N LEU A 254 -15.79 -29.66 8.80
CA LEU A 254 -15.10 -29.96 7.54
C LEU A 254 -15.40 -28.94 6.44
N GLU A 255 -16.60 -28.36 6.43
CA GLU A 255 -17.01 -27.35 5.44
C GLU A 255 -16.27 -26.01 5.66
N ALA A 256 -16.08 -25.61 6.92
CA ALA A 256 -15.24 -24.46 7.27
C ALA A 256 -13.77 -24.69 6.88
N TYR A 257 -13.28 -25.92 7.06
CA TYR A 257 -11.93 -26.32 6.65
C TYR A 257 -11.72 -26.25 5.13
N GLU A 258 -12.68 -26.74 4.33
CA GLU A 258 -12.67 -26.60 2.86
C GLU A 258 -12.62 -25.12 2.43
N ASN A 259 -13.30 -24.25 3.18
CA ASN A 259 -13.29 -22.80 2.98
C ASN A 259 -12.08 -22.08 3.61
N LYS A 260 -11.05 -22.84 4.04
CA LYS A 260 -9.80 -22.36 4.68
C LYS A 260 -9.99 -21.63 6.01
N PHE A 261 -11.10 -21.88 6.70
CA PHE A 261 -11.39 -21.37 8.04
C PHE A 261 -11.13 -22.46 9.08
N TYR A 262 -9.92 -22.47 9.63
CA TYR A 262 -9.50 -23.34 10.72
C TYR A 262 -8.62 -22.57 11.69
N PHE A 263 -8.36 -23.13 12.87
CA PHE A 263 -7.35 -22.56 13.76
C PHE A 263 -5.97 -23.08 13.38
N ASP A 264 -5.10 -22.15 13.01
CA ASP A 264 -3.68 -22.41 12.82
C ASP A 264 -2.96 -22.23 14.15
N PHE A 265 -2.68 -23.36 14.81
CA PHE A 265 -1.94 -23.41 16.08
C PHE A 265 -0.42 -23.44 15.87
N SER A 266 0.08 -23.00 14.71
CA SER A 266 1.51 -22.75 14.52
C SER A 266 1.98 -21.74 15.56
N ALA A 267 3.01 -22.12 16.32
CA ALA A 267 3.62 -21.26 17.34
C ALA A 267 4.07 -19.90 16.76
N THR A 268 4.36 -19.85 15.45
CA THR A 268 4.73 -18.61 14.75
C THR A 268 3.54 -17.65 14.65
N TYR A 269 2.37 -18.13 14.23
CA TYR A 269 1.17 -17.30 14.08
C TYR A 269 0.56 -16.95 15.44
N VAL A 270 0.47 -17.94 16.35
CA VAL A 270 0.04 -17.72 17.74
C VAL A 270 0.93 -16.68 18.43
N GLY A 271 2.24 -16.72 18.20
CA GLY A 271 3.19 -15.75 18.74
C GLY A 271 2.99 -14.31 18.23
N VAL A 272 2.40 -14.13 17.05
CA VAL A 272 2.03 -12.82 16.47
C VAL A 272 0.56 -12.46 16.78
N GLY A 273 -0.16 -13.32 17.51
CA GLY A 273 -1.57 -13.13 17.85
C GLY A 273 -2.55 -13.52 16.72
N MET A 274 -2.07 -14.25 15.71
CA MET A 274 -2.88 -14.79 14.63
C MET A 274 -3.22 -16.25 14.94
N ILE A 275 -4.50 -16.54 15.21
CA ILE A 275 -4.98 -17.90 15.48
C ILE A 275 -5.69 -18.48 14.24
N CYS A 276 -6.05 -17.65 13.27
CA CYS A 276 -6.65 -18.08 12.00
C CYS A 276 -5.72 -17.77 10.81
N PRO A 277 -5.75 -18.58 9.73
CA PRO A 277 -4.99 -18.34 8.50
C PRO A 277 -5.28 -16.95 7.90
N TYR A 278 -4.30 -16.34 7.25
CA TYR A 278 -4.52 -15.07 6.53
C TYR A 278 -5.36 -15.24 5.24
N LEU A 279 -5.59 -16.48 4.81
CA LEU A 279 -6.37 -16.85 3.61
C LEU A 279 -7.88 -16.99 3.87
N ILE A 280 -8.41 -16.31 4.90
CA ILE A 280 -9.84 -16.37 5.22
C ILE A 280 -10.64 -15.64 4.14
N ASN A 281 -11.47 -16.39 3.41
CA ASN A 281 -12.34 -15.88 2.34
C ASN A 281 -13.63 -15.22 2.86
N VAL A 282 -13.77 -14.94 4.16
CA VAL A 282 -14.99 -14.36 4.76
C VAL A 282 -15.42 -13.08 4.05
N TRP A 283 -14.47 -12.24 3.64
CA TRP A 283 -14.76 -11.04 2.85
C TRP A 283 -15.44 -11.34 1.50
N ARG A 284 -15.02 -12.41 0.81
CA ARG A 284 -15.60 -12.82 -0.47
C ARG A 284 -17.03 -13.33 -0.28
N TYR A 285 -17.25 -14.20 0.71
CA TYR A 285 -18.60 -14.71 1.02
C TYR A 285 -19.53 -13.60 1.53
N TRP A 286 -19.01 -12.62 2.27
CA TRP A 286 -19.77 -11.42 2.66
C TRP A 286 -20.18 -10.60 1.42
N LYS A 287 -19.26 -10.36 0.47
CA LYS A 287 -19.56 -9.66 -0.80
C LYS A 287 -20.59 -10.40 -1.66
N GLU A 288 -20.54 -11.73 -1.68
CA GLU A 288 -21.49 -12.57 -2.44
C GLU A 288 -22.85 -12.73 -1.74
N ALA A 289 -23.09 -12.06 -0.61
CA ALA A 289 -24.28 -12.23 0.25
C ALA A 289 -24.47 -13.68 0.78
N LYS A 290 -23.40 -14.46 0.79
CA LYS A 290 -23.32 -15.85 1.25
C LYS A 290 -22.64 -15.96 2.62
N GLY A 291 -22.64 -14.89 3.41
CA GLY A 291 -21.97 -14.87 4.72
C GLY A 291 -22.46 -15.95 5.69
N ILE A 292 -23.70 -16.41 5.52
CA ILE A 292 -24.28 -17.49 6.32
C ILE A 292 -23.75 -18.89 5.96
N GLU A 293 -23.27 -19.09 4.73
CA GLU A 293 -22.70 -20.38 4.27
C GLU A 293 -21.36 -20.69 4.96
N ILE A 294 -20.78 -19.72 5.67
CA ILE A 294 -19.57 -19.90 6.49
C ILE A 294 -19.92 -20.56 7.84
N VAL A 295 -21.19 -20.52 8.23
CA VAL A 295 -21.65 -20.90 9.56
C VAL A 295 -22.07 -22.35 9.56
N ASP A 296 -21.46 -23.14 10.44
CA ASP A 296 -21.70 -24.58 10.56
C ASP A 296 -23.19 -24.90 10.81
N ALA A 297 -23.68 -25.95 10.14
CA ALA A 297 -25.06 -26.42 10.23
C ALA A 297 -25.49 -26.75 11.68
N ILE A 298 -24.57 -27.15 12.55
CA ILE A 298 -24.83 -27.44 13.98
C ILE A 298 -25.16 -26.16 14.76
N ILE A 299 -24.58 -25.01 14.39
CA ILE A 299 -24.91 -23.70 14.98
C ILE A 299 -26.31 -23.24 14.53
N MET A 300 -26.70 -23.65 13.32
CA MET A 300 -27.98 -23.33 12.70
C MET A 300 -29.14 -24.19 13.20
N ASP A 301 -28.89 -25.35 13.82
CA ASP A 301 -29.94 -26.30 14.18
C ASP A 301 -30.43 -26.15 15.63
N SER A 302 -31.57 -25.47 15.81
CA SER A 302 -32.62 -25.69 16.83
C SER A 302 -33.56 -24.47 16.94
N SER A 303 -34.83 -24.70 16.57
CA SER A 303 -36.04 -24.00 17.02
C SER A 303 -36.23 -22.48 16.82
N SER A 304 -35.35 -21.72 16.14
CA SER A 304 -35.63 -20.33 15.67
C SER A 304 -34.68 -19.85 14.56
N SER A 305 -34.85 -20.33 13.32
CA SER A 305 -33.84 -20.16 12.24
C SER A 305 -33.62 -18.70 11.76
N ALA A 306 -34.65 -17.85 11.76
CA ALA A 306 -34.52 -16.49 11.19
C ALA A 306 -33.82 -15.48 12.13
N LEU A 307 -34.09 -15.55 13.44
CA LEU A 307 -33.57 -14.60 14.42
C LEU A 307 -32.06 -14.82 14.68
N ARG A 308 -31.63 -16.09 14.79
CA ARG A 308 -30.21 -16.46 14.92
C ARG A 308 -29.39 -16.11 13.68
N THR A 309 -29.96 -16.28 12.48
CA THR A 309 -29.28 -15.92 11.23
C THR A 309 -28.91 -14.43 11.20
N HIS A 310 -29.82 -13.57 11.67
CA HIS A 310 -29.58 -12.14 11.76
C HIS A 310 -28.48 -11.80 12.78
N GLU A 311 -28.50 -12.42 13.97
CA GLU A 311 -27.46 -12.23 14.99
C GLU A 311 -26.07 -12.67 14.51
N ILE A 312 -25.99 -13.79 13.78
CA ILE A 312 -24.72 -14.32 13.28
C ILE A 312 -24.17 -13.44 12.16
N LEU A 313 -25.00 -13.04 11.19
CA LEU A 313 -24.61 -12.09 10.14
C LEU A 313 -24.18 -10.75 10.73
N ARG A 314 -24.87 -10.30 11.79
CA ARG A 314 -24.51 -9.10 12.54
C ARG A 314 -23.13 -9.23 13.21
N CYS A 315 -22.84 -10.35 13.85
CA CYS A 315 -21.52 -10.63 14.43
C CYS A 315 -20.42 -10.65 13.35
N ILE A 316 -20.69 -11.25 12.19
CA ILE A 316 -19.76 -11.24 11.04
C ILE A 316 -19.54 -9.80 10.56
N GLN A 317 -20.59 -9.00 10.43
CA GLN A 317 -20.52 -7.60 10.01
C GLN A 317 -19.65 -6.76 10.96
N ILE A 318 -19.88 -6.89 12.28
CA ILE A 318 -19.11 -6.19 13.31
C ILE A 318 -17.64 -6.66 13.28
N GLY A 319 -17.42 -7.97 13.16
CA GLY A 319 -16.07 -8.54 13.04
C GLY A 319 -15.31 -7.97 11.85
N LEU A 320 -15.97 -7.82 10.69
CA LEU A 320 -15.39 -7.22 9.49
C LEU A 320 -15.08 -5.73 9.66
N LEU A 321 -15.90 -4.97 10.40
CA LEU A 321 -15.62 -3.56 10.73
C LEU A 321 -14.37 -3.41 11.61
N CYS A 322 -14.07 -4.39 12.47
CA CYS A 322 -12.89 -4.34 13.34
C CYS A 322 -11.56 -4.58 12.61
N VAL A 323 -11.59 -5.21 11.43
CA VAL A 323 -10.38 -5.64 10.68
C VAL A 323 -10.14 -4.85 9.40
N GLN A 324 -10.75 -3.67 9.28
CA GLN A 324 -10.62 -2.76 8.13
C GLN A 324 -9.17 -2.38 7.83
N GLU A 325 -8.85 -2.14 6.56
CA GLU A 325 -7.50 -1.78 6.12
C GLU A 325 -6.99 -0.50 6.77
N ARG A 326 -7.76 0.57 6.69
CA ARG A 326 -7.45 1.85 7.32
C ARG A 326 -7.82 1.82 8.80
N ALA A 327 -6.95 2.35 9.65
CA ALA A 327 -7.20 2.43 11.09
C ALA A 327 -8.39 3.36 11.42
N GLU A 328 -8.61 4.38 10.58
CA GLU A 328 -9.69 5.37 10.70
C GLU A 328 -11.09 4.77 10.49
N ASP A 329 -11.18 3.70 9.69
CA ASP A 329 -12.43 3.01 9.39
C ASP A 329 -12.83 1.98 10.47
N ARG A 330 -11.95 1.72 11.45
CA ARG A 330 -12.20 0.76 12.52
C ARG A 330 -13.02 1.41 13.63
N PRO A 331 -14.12 0.79 14.10
CA PRO A 331 -14.88 1.32 15.21
C PRO A 331 -14.07 1.25 16.51
N VAL A 332 -14.26 2.24 17.38
CA VAL A 332 -13.71 2.19 18.74
C VAL A 332 -14.39 1.09 19.55
N MET A 333 -13.68 0.51 20.53
CA MET A 333 -14.16 -0.65 21.29
C MET A 333 -15.49 -0.39 22.01
N SER A 334 -15.74 0.85 22.45
CA SER A 334 -17.02 1.27 23.04
C SER A 334 -18.17 1.16 22.02
N THR A 335 -17.95 1.56 20.78
CA THR A 335 -18.92 1.43 19.68
C THR A 335 -19.18 -0.04 19.35
N VAL A 336 -18.15 -0.89 19.38
CA VAL A 336 -18.31 -2.35 19.18
C VAL A 336 -19.20 -2.97 20.26
N MET A 337 -19.00 -2.59 21.53
CA MET A 337 -19.87 -3.08 22.63
C MET A 337 -21.31 -2.60 22.49
N VAL A 338 -21.54 -1.38 22.00
CA VAL A 338 -22.89 -0.90 21.67
C VAL A 338 -23.49 -1.69 20.50
N MET A 339 -22.73 -1.93 19.43
CA MET A 339 -23.18 -2.71 18.27
C MET A 339 -23.48 -4.17 18.61
N LEU A 340 -22.78 -4.76 19.58
CA LEU A 340 -23.06 -6.11 20.07
C LEU A 340 -24.23 -6.16 21.06
N GLY A 341 -24.42 -5.11 21.86
CA GLY A 341 -25.41 -5.10 22.96
C GLY A 341 -26.77 -4.48 22.63
N SER A 342 -26.94 -3.78 21.51
CA SER A 342 -28.17 -3.06 21.16
C SER A 342 -28.73 -3.52 19.82
N GLU A 343 -29.89 -4.18 19.79
CA GLU A 343 -30.47 -4.67 18.53
C GLU A 343 -30.84 -3.57 17.52
N THR A 344 -31.04 -2.33 17.98
CA THR A 344 -31.60 -1.21 17.21
C THR A 344 -30.58 -0.30 16.54
N THR A 345 -29.28 -0.52 16.75
CA THR A 345 -28.23 0.33 16.15
C THR A 345 -27.98 -0.06 14.69
N ALA A 346 -28.10 0.89 13.77
CA ALA A 346 -27.71 0.69 12.38
C ALA A 346 -26.19 0.46 12.29
N ILE A 347 -25.78 -0.70 11.81
CA ILE A 347 -24.37 -1.08 11.67
C ILE A 347 -23.90 -0.70 10.26
N PRO A 348 -22.80 0.06 10.12
CA PRO A 348 -22.27 0.43 8.80
C PRO A 348 -21.79 -0.81 8.04
N GLN A 349 -21.80 -0.72 6.70
CA GLN A 349 -21.26 -1.79 5.88
C GLN A 349 -19.73 -1.82 5.94
N PRO A 350 -19.10 -2.98 6.19
CA PRO A 350 -17.65 -3.08 6.25
C PRO A 350 -17.02 -2.82 4.88
N LYS A 351 -15.91 -2.05 4.85
CA LYS A 351 -15.01 -1.93 3.68
C LYS A 351 -13.97 -3.07 3.70
N ARG A 352 -12.94 -2.98 2.86
CA ARG A 352 -11.95 -4.05 2.66
C ARG A 352 -11.08 -4.29 3.92
N PRO A 353 -10.91 -5.55 4.37
CA PRO A 353 -10.01 -5.88 5.48
C PRO A 353 -8.53 -5.72 5.13
N GLY A 354 -7.72 -5.26 6.09
CA GLY A 354 -6.30 -4.95 5.86
C GLY A 354 -5.36 -6.13 5.63
N PHE A 355 -5.85 -7.37 5.78
CA PHE A 355 -5.02 -8.57 5.74
C PHE A 355 -5.41 -9.57 4.64
N CYS A 356 -6.35 -9.24 3.75
CA CYS A 356 -6.63 -10.07 2.59
C CYS A 356 -5.49 -9.96 1.57
N VAL A 357 -4.52 -10.88 1.62
CA VAL A 357 -3.51 -11.09 0.55
C VAL A 357 -4.21 -11.75 -0.65
N GLY A 358 -5.07 -10.98 -1.28
CA GLY A 358 -5.50 -11.17 -2.66
C GLY A 358 -4.99 -9.95 -3.40
N ARG A 359 -3.97 -10.13 -4.25
CA ARG A 359 -3.48 -9.13 -5.18
C ARG A 359 -4.58 -8.87 -6.21
N SER A 360 -5.59 -8.09 -5.83
CA SER A 360 -6.49 -7.43 -6.77
C SER A 360 -5.76 -6.19 -7.25
N LEU A 361 -5.38 -6.21 -8.51
CA LEU A 361 -4.98 -5.03 -9.26
C LEU A 361 -6.08 -3.95 -9.14
N PHE A 362 -5.66 -2.76 -8.69
CA PHE A 362 -6.39 -1.48 -8.70
C PHE A 362 -7.56 -1.29 -7.71
N GLU A 363 -7.23 -0.78 -6.51
CA GLU A 363 -7.96 0.32 -5.87
C GLU A 363 -6.94 1.45 -5.69
N THR A 364 -6.95 2.43 -6.61
CA THR A 364 -6.13 3.64 -6.43
C THR A 364 -6.94 4.60 -5.58
N GLU A 365 -6.84 4.48 -4.25
CA GLU A 365 -7.24 5.57 -3.37
C GLU A 365 -6.14 6.64 -3.37
N SER A 366 -6.53 7.83 -3.79
CA SER A 366 -5.78 9.07 -3.64
C SER A 366 -5.37 9.28 -2.17
N SER A 367 -4.10 9.64 -1.96
CA SER A 367 -3.66 10.33 -0.74
C SER A 367 -2.58 11.35 -1.10
N PRO A 368 -2.54 12.50 -0.39
CA PRO A 368 -1.79 13.67 -0.81
C PRO A 368 -0.29 13.48 -0.59
N SER A 369 0.48 14.03 -1.54
CA SER A 369 1.90 14.38 -1.49
C SER A 369 2.70 13.89 -0.26
N THR A 370 3.51 12.86 -0.45
CA THR A 370 4.86 12.85 0.13
C THR A 370 5.77 12.08 -0.80
N GLN A 371 6.74 12.78 -1.37
CA GLN A 371 7.83 12.23 -2.17
C GLN A 371 8.45 11.05 -1.41
N ARG A 372 8.46 9.87 -2.04
CA ARG A 372 9.39 8.79 -1.75
C ARG A 372 9.71 8.08 -3.05
N ASP A 373 10.88 8.42 -3.59
CA ASP A 373 11.66 7.55 -4.46
C ASP A 373 11.99 6.27 -3.70
N ASP A 374 11.60 5.11 -4.24
CA ASP A 374 12.50 4.01 -4.57
C ASP A 374 11.70 2.77 -5.03
N ASP A 375 11.86 2.48 -6.32
CA ASP A 375 11.78 1.20 -7.04
C ASP A 375 10.81 0.11 -6.59
N LEU A 376 9.65 0.07 -7.25
CA LEU A 376 8.91 -1.17 -7.54
C LEU A 376 8.06 -1.06 -8.82
N THR A 377 8.59 -0.51 -9.92
CA THR A 377 8.27 -0.91 -11.30
C THR A 377 9.36 -0.39 -12.25
N VAL A 378 9.91 -1.25 -13.11
CA VAL A 378 10.90 -0.89 -14.16
C VAL A 378 10.34 0.11 -15.19
N ASN A 379 9.07 0.49 -15.09
CA ASN A 379 8.41 1.39 -16.03
C ASN A 379 8.01 2.65 -15.30
N GLN A 380 8.65 3.76 -15.63
CA GLN A 380 8.34 5.12 -15.15
C GLN A 380 7.02 5.66 -15.74
N ILE A 381 6.08 4.76 -16.07
CA ILE A 381 4.76 5.07 -16.59
C ILE A 381 3.78 5.02 -15.44
N THR A 382 3.14 6.14 -15.14
CA THR A 382 2.13 6.24 -14.08
C THR A 382 0.81 6.75 -14.63
N LEU A 383 -0.29 6.31 -14.02
CA LEU A 383 -1.63 6.84 -14.25
C LEU A 383 -2.00 7.65 -13.01
N SER A 384 -2.37 8.91 -13.19
CA SER A 384 -2.78 9.76 -12.07
C SER A 384 -4.02 10.56 -12.44
N VAL A 385 -4.95 10.66 -11.49
CA VAL A 385 -6.10 11.54 -11.59
C VAL A 385 -5.68 12.88 -11.01
N ILE A 386 -5.89 13.97 -11.76
CA ILE A 386 -5.70 15.33 -11.23
C ILE A 386 -7.09 15.91 -11.00
N GLU A 387 -7.36 16.25 -9.76
CA GLU A 387 -8.57 16.97 -9.37
C GLU A 387 -8.33 18.48 -9.51
N ALA A 388 -8.52 19.02 -10.71
CA ALA A 388 -8.25 20.42 -10.99
C ALA A 388 -9.39 21.38 -10.58
N ARG A 389 -10.14 21.10 -9.49
CA ARG A 389 -11.31 21.87 -8.95
C ARG A 389 -12.70 21.34 -9.36
N GLY A 390 -12.91 20.02 -9.34
CA GLY A 390 -14.25 19.41 -9.46
C GLY A 390 -14.68 18.95 -10.86
N PHE A 391 -13.80 19.03 -11.86
CA PHE A 391 -13.97 18.36 -13.17
C PHE A 391 -12.84 17.36 -13.43
N PRO A 392 -12.89 16.17 -12.81
CA PRO A 392 -11.71 15.33 -12.77
C PRO A 392 -11.41 14.67 -14.11
N GLU A 393 -10.12 14.59 -14.40
CA GLU A 393 -9.55 13.96 -15.57
C GLU A 393 -8.29 13.17 -15.16
N TYR A 394 -8.01 12.11 -15.89
CA TYR A 394 -6.82 11.29 -15.66
C TYR A 394 -5.78 11.54 -16.75
N TYR A 395 -4.54 11.41 -16.33
CA TYR A 395 -3.36 11.64 -17.13
C TYR A 395 -2.47 10.40 -17.09
N VAL A 396 -1.87 10.08 -18.23
CA VAL A 396 -0.76 9.13 -18.27
C VAL A 396 0.52 9.93 -18.33
N PHE A 397 1.43 9.60 -17.42
CA PHE A 397 2.74 10.20 -17.34
C PHE A 397 3.79 9.20 -17.82
N ASN A 398 4.82 9.73 -18.48
CA ASN A 398 6.10 9.08 -18.64
C ASN A 398 7.12 9.93 -17.89
N LYS A 399 7.59 9.43 -16.74
CA LYS A 399 8.32 10.19 -15.73
C LYS A 399 7.47 11.39 -15.26
N GLU A 400 7.92 12.60 -15.54
CA GLU A 400 7.25 13.86 -15.21
C GLU A 400 6.47 14.45 -16.40
N THR A 401 6.58 13.83 -17.57
CA THR A 401 5.97 14.32 -18.82
C THR A 401 4.60 13.71 -19.03
N ILE A 402 3.59 14.56 -19.23
CA ILE A 402 2.24 14.11 -19.62
C ILE A 402 2.29 13.62 -21.07
N ILE A 403 1.93 12.37 -21.31
CA ILE A 403 1.83 11.81 -22.66
C ILE A 403 0.39 11.74 -23.18
N TYR A 404 -0.58 11.62 -22.27
CA TYR A 404 -1.99 11.48 -22.62
C TYR A 404 -2.88 12.09 -21.54
N ARG A 405 -3.99 12.69 -21.97
CA ARG A 405 -5.06 13.20 -21.11
C ARG A 405 -6.40 12.64 -21.53
N SER A 406 -7.16 12.11 -20.58
CA SER A 406 -8.49 11.53 -20.82
C SER A 406 -9.56 12.53 -21.20
N GLY A 407 -9.34 13.80 -20.86
CA GLY A 407 -10.40 14.78 -20.71
C GLY A 407 -11.35 14.43 -19.56
N PRO A 408 -12.25 15.35 -19.22
CA PRO A 408 -13.10 15.20 -18.05
C PRO A 408 -14.19 14.15 -18.24
N TRP A 409 -14.77 13.69 -17.12
CA TRP A 409 -15.96 12.85 -17.11
C TRP A 409 -17.22 13.64 -17.49
N ILE A 410 -17.85 13.30 -18.61
CA ILE A 410 -19.01 14.03 -19.17
C ILE A 410 -20.36 13.38 -18.84
N GLY A 411 -20.44 12.63 -17.74
CA GLY A 411 -21.67 12.02 -17.22
C GLY A 411 -21.79 10.52 -17.48
N ASN A 412 -21.43 10.05 -18.68
CA ASN A 412 -21.48 8.62 -19.06
C ASN A 412 -20.14 8.03 -19.54
N ARG A 413 -19.16 8.88 -19.85
CA ARG A 413 -17.82 8.48 -20.31
C ARG A 413 -16.81 9.59 -20.06
N PHE A 414 -15.53 9.28 -20.21
CA PHE A 414 -14.50 10.31 -20.37
C PHE A 414 -14.56 10.91 -21.78
N SER A 415 -14.32 12.22 -21.87
CA SER A 415 -14.41 12.98 -23.13
C SER A 415 -13.62 12.35 -24.28
N CYS A 416 -12.43 11.79 -23.99
CA CYS A 416 -11.49 11.25 -24.97
C CYS A 416 -11.73 9.77 -25.35
N VAL A 417 -12.75 9.10 -24.80
CA VAL A 417 -13.04 7.68 -25.08
C VAL A 417 -14.47 7.51 -25.61
N PRO A 418 -14.74 7.80 -26.89
CA PRO A 418 -16.06 7.63 -27.50
C PRO A 418 -16.61 6.20 -27.45
N GLU A 419 -15.74 5.20 -27.35
CA GLU A 419 -16.09 3.78 -27.33
C GLU A 419 -16.59 3.30 -25.96
N MET A 420 -16.43 4.12 -24.92
CA MET A 420 -16.90 3.84 -23.57
C MET A 420 -18.41 4.08 -23.44
N LYS A 421 -19.18 3.45 -24.33
CA LYS A 421 -20.64 3.45 -24.28
C LYS A 421 -21.10 2.43 -23.24
N PRO A 422 -22.22 2.66 -22.54
CA PRO A 422 -22.83 1.62 -21.70
C PRO A 422 -23.06 0.37 -22.54
N ILE A 423 -22.56 -0.77 -22.08
CA ILE A 423 -22.77 -2.06 -22.74
C ILE A 423 -23.63 -2.92 -21.81
N GLU A 424 -24.47 -3.77 -22.37
CA GLU A 424 -25.41 -4.62 -21.63
C GLU A 424 -24.74 -5.45 -20.50
N TYR A 425 -23.47 -5.81 -20.66
CA TYR A 425 -22.70 -6.61 -19.69
C TYR A 425 -21.77 -5.79 -18.77
N MET A 426 -21.69 -4.46 -18.93
CA MET A 426 -20.75 -3.61 -18.16
C MET A 426 -21.32 -2.21 -17.88
N VAL A 427 -21.37 -1.88 -16.59
CA VAL A 427 -21.77 -0.55 -16.09
C VAL A 427 -20.55 0.16 -15.54
N TYR A 428 -20.43 1.45 -15.86
CA TYR A 428 -19.37 2.34 -15.38
C TYR A 428 -19.95 3.27 -14.31
N THR A 429 -19.25 3.39 -13.19
CA THR A 429 -19.60 4.29 -12.10
C THR A 429 -18.46 5.28 -11.90
N PHE A 430 -18.78 6.56 -11.91
CA PHE A 430 -17.83 7.62 -11.63
C PHE A 430 -18.37 8.47 -10.49
N ILE A 431 -17.62 8.54 -9.40
CA ILE A 431 -17.97 9.31 -8.21
C ILE A 431 -16.96 10.45 -8.15
N ALA A 432 -17.48 11.68 -8.06
CA ALA A 432 -16.67 12.87 -7.83
C ALA A 432 -17.37 13.71 -6.77
N SER A 433 -16.91 13.57 -5.53
CA SER A 433 -17.36 14.31 -4.36
C SER A 433 -16.15 14.96 -3.67
N ASN A 434 -16.40 15.73 -2.62
CA ASN A 434 -15.31 16.27 -1.80
C ASN A 434 -14.61 15.20 -0.95
N GLU A 435 -15.18 13.98 -0.88
CA GLU A 435 -14.65 12.85 -0.10
C GLU A 435 -13.85 11.89 -0.97
N GLU A 436 -14.34 11.62 -2.19
CA GLU A 436 -13.66 10.72 -3.13
C GLU A 436 -13.87 11.12 -4.59
N VAL A 437 -12.80 10.90 -5.38
CA VAL A 437 -12.86 10.88 -6.83
C VAL A 437 -12.46 9.50 -7.30
N SER A 438 -13.43 8.68 -7.68
CA SER A 438 -13.22 7.28 -8.03
C SER A 438 -13.91 6.91 -9.34
N TYR A 439 -13.23 6.05 -10.11
CA TYR A 439 -13.78 5.41 -11.29
C TYR A 439 -13.82 3.91 -11.04
N SER A 440 -14.99 3.30 -11.17
CA SER A 440 -15.19 1.87 -11.03
C SER A 440 -16.07 1.33 -12.15
N TYR A 441 -16.05 0.00 -12.32
CA TYR A 441 -16.91 -0.68 -13.27
C TYR A 441 -17.44 -1.97 -12.65
N HIS A 442 -18.67 -2.32 -13.01
CA HIS A 442 -19.36 -3.52 -12.53
C HIS A 442 -19.80 -4.38 -13.72
N MET A 443 -19.57 -5.69 -13.65
CA MET A 443 -20.02 -6.65 -14.66
C MET A 443 -21.45 -7.09 -14.35
N THR A 444 -22.38 -6.85 -15.27
CA THR A 444 -23.79 -7.27 -15.11
C THR A 444 -24.02 -8.70 -15.58
N LYS A 445 -23.19 -9.21 -16.50
CA LYS A 445 -23.18 -10.64 -16.89
C LYS A 445 -22.00 -11.35 -16.21
N PRO A 446 -22.24 -12.40 -15.39
CA PRO A 446 -21.17 -13.06 -14.63
C PRO A 446 -20.16 -13.80 -15.51
N ASP A 447 -20.58 -14.28 -16.69
CA ASP A 447 -19.73 -15.05 -17.61
C ASP A 447 -18.80 -14.19 -18.48
N VAL A 448 -18.80 -12.86 -18.28
CA VAL A 448 -17.97 -11.94 -19.06
C VAL A 448 -16.87 -11.36 -18.18
N TYR A 449 -15.64 -11.75 -18.46
CA TYR A 449 -14.46 -11.18 -17.81
C TYR A 449 -13.94 -9.97 -18.60
N SER A 450 -13.68 -8.86 -17.91
CA SER A 450 -13.08 -7.66 -18.49
C SER A 450 -11.99 -7.10 -17.59
N THR A 451 -10.89 -6.69 -18.20
CA THR A 451 -9.74 -6.08 -17.51
C THR A 451 -9.42 -4.73 -18.14
N LEU A 452 -9.12 -3.74 -17.29
CA LEU A 452 -8.51 -2.47 -17.66
C LEU A 452 -7.06 -2.51 -17.17
N SER A 453 -6.10 -2.30 -18.08
CA SER A 453 -4.67 -2.39 -17.75
C SER A 453 -3.88 -1.28 -18.42
N LEU A 454 -2.91 -0.72 -17.70
CA LEU A 454 -1.90 0.18 -18.22
C LEU A 454 -0.69 -0.64 -18.68
N SER A 455 -0.31 -0.50 -19.94
CA SER A 455 0.88 -1.12 -20.53
C SER A 455 2.16 -0.38 -20.10
N TYR A 456 3.30 -1.08 -20.14
CA TYR A 456 4.63 -0.50 -19.95
C TYR A 456 4.98 0.60 -20.95
N THR A 457 4.26 0.67 -22.07
CA THR A 457 4.39 1.67 -23.12
C THR A 457 3.57 2.94 -22.89
N GLY A 458 2.80 3.03 -21.79
CA GLY A 458 1.88 4.15 -21.57
C GLY A 458 0.51 3.98 -22.23
N THR A 459 0.21 2.80 -22.75
CA THR A 459 -1.09 2.50 -23.40
C THR A 459 -2.08 1.94 -22.39
N ILE A 460 -3.19 2.62 -22.17
CA ILE A 460 -4.33 2.10 -21.41
C ILE A 460 -5.17 1.25 -22.35
N GLN A 461 -5.43 0.00 -21.97
CA GLN A 461 -6.23 -0.90 -22.78
C GLN A 461 -7.28 -1.62 -21.93
N ARG A 462 -8.49 -1.74 -22.47
CA ARG A 462 -9.53 -2.61 -21.96
C ARG A 462 -9.60 -3.86 -22.82
N ARG A 463 -9.55 -5.03 -22.18
CA ARG A 463 -9.62 -6.33 -22.84
C ARG A 463 -10.76 -7.14 -22.23
N ASN A 464 -11.47 -7.87 -23.08
CA ASN A 464 -12.49 -8.83 -22.67
C ASN A 464 -12.01 -10.25 -22.95
N TRP A 465 -12.33 -11.18 -22.07
CA TRP A 465 -12.07 -12.60 -22.29
C TRP A 465 -13.13 -13.17 -23.23
N ILE A 466 -12.71 -13.80 -24.32
CA ILE A 466 -13.60 -14.45 -25.28
C ILE A 466 -13.39 -15.96 -25.20
N GLU A 467 -14.36 -16.63 -24.57
CA GLU A 467 -14.31 -18.06 -24.26
C GLU A 467 -14.12 -18.93 -25.51
N GLN A 468 -14.79 -18.59 -26.62
CA GLN A 468 -14.69 -19.29 -27.90
C GLN A 468 -13.27 -19.32 -28.46
N SER A 469 -12.46 -18.30 -28.16
CA SER A 469 -11.08 -18.17 -28.65
C SER A 469 -10.02 -18.35 -27.57
N GLN A 470 -10.43 -18.61 -26.32
CA GLN A 470 -9.56 -18.69 -25.13
C GLN A 470 -8.51 -17.55 -25.09
N ALA A 471 -8.94 -16.33 -25.41
CA ALA A 471 -8.04 -15.20 -25.58
C ALA A 471 -8.65 -13.88 -25.11
N TRP A 472 -7.78 -13.01 -24.58
CA TRP A 472 -8.08 -11.62 -24.30
C TRP A 472 -8.15 -10.82 -25.60
N LYS A 473 -9.35 -10.30 -25.93
CA LYS A 473 -9.56 -9.43 -27.07
C LYS A 473 -9.64 -7.97 -26.61
N GLN A 474 -8.90 -7.10 -27.29
CA GLN A 474 -8.89 -5.68 -27.02
C GLN A 474 -10.22 -5.06 -27.46
N LEU A 475 -10.91 -4.42 -26.51
CA LEU A 475 -12.15 -3.68 -26.75
C LEU A 475 -11.82 -2.26 -27.22
N TRP A 476 -10.94 -1.59 -26.46
CA TRP A 476 -10.41 -0.27 -26.80
C TRP A 476 -9.07 -0.06 -26.13
N TYR A 477 -8.30 0.88 -26.67
CA TYR A 477 -7.03 1.31 -26.11
C TYR A 477 -6.84 2.81 -26.38
N GLN A 478 -6.00 3.45 -25.59
CA GLN A 478 -5.58 4.84 -25.72
C GLN A 478 -4.12 5.01 -25.29
N PRO A 479 -3.33 5.90 -25.91
CA PRO A 479 -3.60 6.70 -27.13
C PRO A 479 -3.79 5.85 -28.40
N LYS A 480 -4.62 6.27 -29.37
CA LYS A 480 -4.83 5.58 -30.66
C LYS A 480 -4.06 6.19 -31.82
N ASP A 481 -4.07 7.51 -31.88
CA ASP A 481 -3.48 8.28 -32.97
C ASP A 481 -2.69 9.47 -32.42
N ILE A 482 -2.03 10.20 -33.31
CA ILE A 482 -1.20 11.35 -32.92
C ILE A 482 -2.01 12.46 -32.23
N CYS A 483 -3.33 12.54 -32.48
CA CYS A 483 -4.21 13.54 -31.87
C CYS A 483 -4.58 13.23 -30.40
N ASP A 484 -4.27 12.02 -29.92
CA ASP A 484 -4.40 11.68 -28.50
C ASP A 484 -3.19 12.13 -27.67
N ASN A 485 -2.06 12.44 -28.31
CA ASN A 485 -0.88 12.95 -27.61
C ASN A 485 -1.21 14.30 -26.96
N TYR A 486 -0.79 14.46 -25.71
CA TYR A 486 -1.06 15.68 -24.96
C TYR A 486 -0.47 16.91 -25.65
N ARG A 487 -1.32 17.92 -25.89
CA ARG A 487 -0.96 19.18 -26.56
C ARG A 487 -0.34 18.99 -27.95
N GLN A 488 -0.88 18.04 -28.71
CA GLN A 488 -0.44 17.84 -30.09
C GLN A 488 -0.57 19.10 -30.96
N CYS A 489 -1.62 19.91 -30.75
CA CYS A 489 -1.80 21.20 -31.40
C CYS A 489 -1.66 22.33 -30.38
N GLY A 490 -1.11 23.47 -30.83
CA GLY A 490 -0.96 24.68 -30.03
C GLY A 490 -2.29 25.33 -29.58
N ASN A 491 -2.18 26.43 -28.83
CA ASN A 491 -3.32 27.13 -28.22
C ASN A 491 -4.42 27.48 -29.24
N TYR A 492 -5.69 27.31 -28.91
CA TYR A 492 -6.85 27.53 -29.78
C TYR A 492 -6.85 26.71 -31.10
N GLY A 493 -5.96 25.74 -31.24
CA GLY A 493 -5.97 24.73 -32.28
C GLY A 493 -6.63 23.45 -31.81
N TYR A 494 -7.21 22.69 -32.74
CA TYR A 494 -7.71 21.35 -32.49
C TYR A 494 -7.13 20.34 -33.49
N CYS A 495 -6.88 19.13 -33.02
CA CYS A 495 -6.36 18.05 -33.85
C CYS A 495 -7.50 17.27 -34.52
N ASP A 496 -7.42 17.05 -35.82
CA ASP A 496 -8.32 16.19 -36.59
C ASP A 496 -7.48 15.20 -37.41
N SER A 497 -7.60 13.92 -37.06
CA SER A 497 -6.85 12.83 -37.69
C SER A 497 -7.22 12.58 -39.16
N ASN A 498 -8.31 13.17 -39.65
CA ASN A 498 -8.72 13.07 -41.06
C ASN A 498 -8.29 14.28 -41.90
N SER A 499 -7.70 15.29 -41.28
CA SER A 499 -7.24 16.51 -41.95
C SER A 499 -5.72 16.51 -42.16
N LEU A 500 -5.26 17.17 -43.21
CA LEU A 500 -3.84 17.40 -43.50
C LEU A 500 -3.65 18.89 -43.79
N PRO A 501 -2.94 19.65 -42.93
CA PRO A 501 -2.30 19.25 -41.66
C PRO A 501 -3.32 18.84 -40.58
N ASN A 502 -2.91 17.99 -39.64
CA ASN A 502 -3.81 17.48 -38.58
C ASN A 502 -4.32 18.58 -37.65
N CYS A 503 -3.56 19.65 -37.47
CA CYS A 503 -3.94 20.76 -36.61
C CYS A 503 -4.69 21.84 -37.39
N ASN A 504 -5.84 22.23 -36.84
CA ASN A 504 -6.75 23.20 -37.43
C ASN A 504 -7.05 24.31 -36.43
N CYS A 505 -7.16 25.55 -36.90
CA CYS A 505 -7.62 26.65 -36.05
C CYS A 505 -9.14 26.64 -35.91
N ILE A 506 -9.61 26.95 -34.70
CA ILE A 506 -11.03 27.18 -34.44
C ILE A 506 -11.53 28.35 -35.33
N LYS A 507 -12.78 28.28 -35.80
CA LYS A 507 -13.39 29.38 -36.58
C LYS A 507 -13.24 30.71 -35.83
N GLY A 508 -12.85 31.78 -36.54
CA GLY A 508 -12.55 33.10 -35.93
C GLY A 508 -11.09 33.26 -35.45
N PHE A 509 -10.29 32.20 -35.51
CA PHE A 509 -8.85 32.24 -35.23
C PHE A 509 -8.04 32.09 -36.53
N GLY A 510 -6.86 32.68 -36.54
CA GLY A 510 -5.86 32.60 -37.60
C GLY A 510 -4.54 32.08 -37.07
N LEU A 511 -3.61 31.79 -37.99
CA LEU A 511 -2.27 31.33 -37.65
C LEU A 511 -1.50 32.43 -36.91
N GLY A 512 -0.88 32.11 -35.77
CA GLY A 512 -0.05 33.07 -35.03
C GLY A 512 1.19 33.50 -35.82
N ASN A 513 1.88 32.54 -36.44
CA ASN A 513 3.05 32.77 -37.30
C ASN A 513 2.95 31.94 -38.60
N GLY A 514 2.65 32.59 -39.72
CA GLY A 514 2.37 31.90 -40.99
C GLY A 514 3.56 31.18 -41.63
N GLN A 515 4.80 31.55 -41.29
CA GLN A 515 6.01 30.94 -41.85
C GLN A 515 6.39 29.61 -41.17
N GLU A 516 6.24 29.51 -39.84
CA GLU A 516 6.49 28.29 -39.05
C GLU A 516 5.44 27.21 -39.35
N TRP A 517 4.19 27.61 -39.55
CA TRP A 517 3.11 26.69 -39.92
C TRP A 517 3.31 26.03 -41.29
N ALA A 518 3.92 26.76 -42.25
CA ALA A 518 4.27 26.22 -43.56
C ALA A 518 5.36 25.13 -43.47
N LEU A 519 6.15 25.14 -42.39
CA LEU A 519 7.15 24.13 -42.06
C LEU A 519 6.59 23.02 -41.13
N ARG A 520 5.28 23.04 -40.84
CA ARG A 520 4.59 22.13 -39.91
C ARG A 520 4.98 22.30 -38.44
N ASP A 521 5.49 23.47 -38.06
CA ASP A 521 5.65 23.85 -36.66
C ASP A 521 4.38 24.58 -36.20
N ASP A 522 3.58 23.91 -35.38
CA ASP A 522 2.30 24.36 -34.85
C ASP A 522 2.37 24.78 -33.38
N SER A 523 3.58 24.82 -32.80
CA SER A 523 3.84 25.16 -31.40
C SER A 523 3.34 26.57 -31.02
N ALA A 524 3.34 27.50 -31.98
CA ALA A 524 2.80 28.86 -31.84
C ALA A 524 1.27 28.91 -31.69
N GLY A 525 0.56 27.85 -32.09
CA GLY A 525 -0.90 27.77 -32.05
C GLY A 525 -1.61 28.80 -32.92
N CYS A 526 -2.88 29.04 -32.58
CA CYS A 526 -3.79 29.94 -33.26
C CYS A 526 -4.06 31.18 -32.40
N VAL A 527 -4.20 32.33 -33.05
CA VAL A 527 -4.53 33.61 -32.42
C VAL A 527 -5.87 34.11 -32.93
N ARG A 528 -6.59 34.88 -32.10
CA ARG A 528 -7.86 35.50 -32.51
C ARG A 528 -7.61 36.46 -33.66
N LYS A 529 -8.47 36.42 -34.69
CA LYS A 529 -8.42 37.40 -35.79
C LYS A 529 -8.83 38.79 -35.29
N THR A 530 -9.90 38.84 -34.52
CA THR A 530 -10.43 40.07 -33.92
C THR A 530 -10.35 40.02 -32.40
N ARG A 531 -9.93 41.12 -31.79
CA ARG A 531 -9.89 41.27 -30.32
C ARG A 531 -11.32 41.36 -29.76
N LEU A 532 -11.57 40.68 -28.64
CA LEU A 532 -12.85 40.75 -27.92
C LEU A 532 -13.07 42.15 -27.35
N SER A 533 -14.31 42.64 -27.41
CA SER A 533 -14.69 43.97 -26.90
C SER A 533 -15.22 43.93 -25.45
N CYS A 534 -15.74 42.80 -24.99
CA CYS A 534 -16.41 42.64 -23.69
C CYS A 534 -17.48 43.70 -23.36
N ASP A 535 -18.10 44.30 -24.39
CA ASP A 535 -19.18 45.28 -24.26
C ASP A 535 -20.57 44.64 -24.47
N GLY A 536 -20.66 43.32 -24.36
CA GLY A 536 -21.87 42.53 -24.59
C GLY A 536 -22.18 42.23 -26.05
N ARG A 537 -21.35 42.69 -27.01
CA ARG A 537 -21.50 42.37 -28.45
C ARG A 537 -20.77 41.10 -28.87
N ASP A 538 -19.83 40.61 -28.05
CA ASP A 538 -19.20 39.31 -28.25
C ASP A 538 -20.27 38.19 -28.22
N GLY A 539 -19.99 37.10 -28.92
CA GLY A 539 -20.87 35.93 -28.93
C GLY A 539 -20.06 34.64 -29.03
N PHE A 540 -20.70 33.55 -29.45
CA PHE A 540 -20.06 32.24 -29.45
C PHE A 540 -20.23 31.49 -30.76
N VAL A 541 -19.18 30.77 -31.13
CA VAL A 541 -19.26 29.72 -32.15
C VAL A 541 -19.34 28.35 -31.48
N ALA A 542 -20.34 27.56 -31.86
CA ALA A 542 -20.45 26.17 -31.43
C ALA A 542 -19.52 25.29 -32.27
N VAL A 543 -18.53 24.69 -31.61
CA VAL A 543 -17.59 23.74 -32.20
C VAL A 543 -18.01 22.33 -31.76
N LYS A 544 -18.48 21.53 -32.72
CA LYS A 544 -19.12 20.24 -32.44
C LYS A 544 -18.13 19.08 -32.38
N ARG A 545 -18.49 18.03 -31.64
CA ARG A 545 -17.76 16.75 -31.56
C ARG A 545 -16.32 16.89 -31.07
N MET A 546 -16.09 17.75 -30.09
CA MET A 546 -14.78 18.03 -29.54
C MET A 546 -14.49 17.22 -28.27
N LYS A 547 -13.23 16.85 -28.07
CA LYS A 547 -12.64 16.60 -26.74
C LYS A 547 -12.56 17.95 -26.04
N LEU A 548 -13.17 18.07 -24.86
CA LEU A 548 -13.14 19.34 -24.12
C LEU A 548 -11.69 19.72 -23.77
N PRO A 549 -11.31 21.01 -23.76
CA PRO A 549 -9.94 21.45 -23.49
C PRO A 549 -9.44 21.04 -22.10
N ASP A 550 -8.14 21.20 -21.86
CA ASP A 550 -7.50 21.08 -20.54
C ASP A 550 -8.29 21.87 -19.47
N THR A 551 -8.55 21.25 -18.31
CA THR A 551 -9.45 21.83 -17.30
C THR A 551 -8.74 22.62 -16.20
N ALA A 552 -7.41 22.80 -16.27
CA ALA A 552 -6.63 23.48 -15.24
C ALA A 552 -7.11 24.91 -14.90
N ALA A 553 -7.66 25.63 -15.87
CA ALA A 553 -8.17 26.99 -15.71
C ALA A 553 -9.69 27.06 -15.95
N THR A 554 -10.46 26.25 -15.21
CA THR A 554 -11.93 26.21 -15.33
C THR A 554 -12.68 26.63 -14.06
N VAL A 555 -13.93 27.03 -14.25
CA VAL A 555 -14.93 27.25 -13.19
C VAL A 555 -16.15 26.39 -13.49
N LEU A 556 -16.62 25.66 -12.48
CA LEU A 556 -17.74 24.72 -12.60
C LEU A 556 -18.95 25.18 -11.79
N ASP A 557 -20.12 25.00 -12.39
CA ASP A 557 -21.41 25.21 -11.76
C ASP A 557 -22.42 24.19 -12.30
N ARG A 558 -22.68 23.12 -11.54
CA ARG A 558 -23.59 22.03 -11.93
C ARG A 558 -25.07 22.39 -11.77
N GLY A 559 -25.39 23.49 -11.09
CA GLY A 559 -26.77 23.88 -10.79
C GLY A 559 -27.48 24.65 -11.90
N ILE A 560 -26.73 25.13 -12.90
CA ILE A 560 -27.24 25.98 -13.97
C ILE A 560 -27.30 25.25 -15.32
N GLY A 561 -28.17 25.74 -16.20
CA GLY A 561 -28.29 25.24 -17.57
C GLY A 561 -27.37 25.97 -18.56
N LEU A 562 -27.32 25.46 -19.79
CA LEU A 562 -26.45 25.99 -20.85
C LEU A 562 -26.69 27.47 -21.18
N LYS A 563 -27.95 27.94 -21.17
CA LYS A 563 -28.29 29.35 -21.44
C LYS A 563 -27.79 30.31 -20.36
N GLU A 564 -27.87 29.90 -19.09
CA GLU A 564 -27.29 30.67 -17.99
C GLU A 564 -25.76 30.62 -18.03
N CYS A 565 -25.19 29.49 -18.46
CA CYS A 565 -23.74 29.36 -18.66
C CYS A 565 -23.23 30.35 -19.71
N GLU A 566 -23.97 30.49 -20.82
CA GLU A 566 -23.70 31.48 -21.86
C GLU A 566 -23.74 32.91 -21.29
N ALA A 567 -24.81 33.27 -20.58
CA ALA A 567 -24.94 34.59 -19.97
C ALA A 567 -23.82 34.91 -18.97
N LYS A 568 -23.45 33.94 -18.11
CA LYS A 568 -22.31 34.08 -17.18
C LYS A 568 -20.99 34.28 -17.90
N CYS A 569 -20.76 33.53 -18.99
CA CYS A 569 -19.55 33.66 -19.79
C CYS A 569 -19.50 34.96 -20.61
N LEU A 570 -20.64 35.50 -21.05
CA LEU A 570 -20.68 36.83 -21.68
C LEU A 570 -20.28 37.92 -20.70
N GLN A 571 -20.82 37.87 -19.48
CA GLN A 571 -20.55 38.84 -18.42
C GLN A 571 -19.09 38.79 -17.92
N ASP A 572 -18.46 37.62 -17.95
CA ASP A 572 -17.05 37.48 -17.58
C ASP A 572 -16.12 37.76 -18.78
N CYS A 573 -15.38 38.88 -18.72
CA CYS A 573 -14.41 39.24 -19.77
C CYS A 573 -13.24 38.25 -19.91
N ASN A 574 -12.94 37.48 -18.86
CA ASN A 574 -11.89 36.47 -18.90
C ASN A 574 -12.39 35.12 -19.42
N CYS A 575 -13.70 34.95 -19.62
CA CYS A 575 -14.23 33.72 -20.21
C CYS A 575 -13.81 33.60 -21.67
N THR A 576 -13.27 32.44 -22.04
CA THR A 576 -12.84 32.14 -23.42
C THR A 576 -13.70 31.09 -24.09
N ALA A 577 -14.27 30.15 -23.32
CA ALA A 577 -15.22 29.15 -23.81
C ALA A 577 -16.09 28.60 -22.67
N TYR A 578 -17.21 27.96 -23.04
CA TYR A 578 -18.04 27.21 -22.10
C TYR A 578 -18.60 25.92 -22.73
N ALA A 579 -19.03 24.99 -21.88
CA ALA A 579 -19.72 23.75 -22.27
C ALA A 579 -20.59 23.22 -21.12
N ASN A 580 -21.43 22.22 -21.41
CA ASN A 580 -22.12 21.43 -20.37
C ASN A 580 -21.12 20.56 -19.61
N THR A 581 -21.40 20.27 -18.33
CA THR A 581 -20.59 19.31 -17.55
C THR A 581 -21.06 17.87 -17.70
N ASP A 582 -22.34 17.69 -18.02
CA ASP A 582 -22.97 16.39 -18.25
C ASP A 582 -23.77 16.45 -19.54
N ILE A 583 -23.63 15.44 -20.41
CA ILE A 583 -24.35 15.39 -21.70
C ILE A 583 -25.64 14.58 -21.66
N ARG A 584 -25.96 13.96 -20.51
CA ARG A 584 -27.21 13.20 -20.34
C ARG A 584 -28.42 14.13 -20.38
N ASP A 585 -29.56 13.58 -20.80
CA ASP A 585 -30.88 14.26 -20.75
C ASP A 585 -30.94 15.64 -21.44
N GLY A 586 -30.20 15.81 -22.54
CA GLY A 586 -30.15 17.07 -23.28
C GLY A 586 -29.09 18.07 -22.80
N GLY A 587 -28.33 17.70 -21.77
CA GLY A 587 -27.16 18.42 -21.28
C GLY A 587 -27.46 19.30 -20.06
N SER A 588 -26.60 19.21 -19.04
CA SER A 588 -26.74 19.97 -17.80
C SER A 588 -25.41 20.39 -17.18
N GLY A 589 -25.49 21.39 -16.30
CA GLY A 589 -24.36 22.04 -15.67
C GLY A 589 -23.53 22.89 -16.63
N CYS A 590 -22.58 23.62 -16.06
CA CYS A 590 -21.79 24.62 -16.75
C CYS A 590 -20.32 24.48 -16.36
N VAL A 591 -19.46 24.47 -17.38
CA VAL A 591 -18.02 24.64 -17.23
C VAL A 591 -17.57 25.81 -18.09
N ILE A 592 -16.81 26.73 -17.49
CA ILE A 592 -16.28 27.94 -18.11
C ILE A 592 -14.76 27.90 -18.07
N TRP A 593 -14.10 28.12 -19.21
CA TRP A 593 -12.64 28.26 -19.31
C TRP A 593 -12.22 29.72 -19.19
N LYS A 594 -11.16 29.98 -18.42
CA LYS A 594 -10.53 31.30 -18.24
C LYS A 594 -9.08 31.24 -18.69
N GLY A 595 -8.84 31.35 -20.00
CA GLY A 595 -7.50 31.35 -20.57
C GLY A 595 -7.39 30.68 -21.95
N GLY A 596 -6.17 30.23 -22.27
CA GLY A 596 -5.91 29.44 -23.47
C GLY A 596 -6.67 28.12 -23.48
N LEU A 597 -7.02 27.63 -24.66
CA LEU A 597 -7.66 26.34 -24.85
C LEU A 597 -6.63 25.39 -25.47
N PHE A 598 -6.26 24.36 -24.72
CA PHE A 598 -5.21 23.40 -25.08
C PHE A 598 -5.76 21.98 -25.15
N ASP A 599 -5.04 21.12 -25.87
CA ASP A 599 -5.31 19.68 -25.95
C ASP A 599 -6.74 19.34 -26.42
N ILE A 600 -7.14 19.98 -27.52
CA ILE A 600 -8.45 19.79 -28.16
C ILE A 600 -8.26 18.86 -29.35
N ARG A 601 -9.21 17.94 -29.55
CA ARG A 601 -9.32 17.13 -30.76
C ARG A 601 -10.76 16.98 -31.22
N SER A 602 -10.95 16.81 -32.52
CA SER A 602 -12.24 16.46 -33.10
C SER A 602 -12.43 14.94 -33.11
N TYR A 603 -13.70 14.53 -33.13
CA TYR A 603 -14.11 13.15 -33.37
C TYR A 603 -15.08 13.10 -34.55
N ALA A 604 -14.91 12.09 -35.41
CA ALA A 604 -15.91 11.77 -36.43
C ALA A 604 -17.25 11.41 -35.79
N ASN A 605 -17.21 10.57 -34.75
CA ASN A 605 -18.37 10.11 -33.97
C ASN A 605 -18.09 10.26 -32.47
N GLY A 606 -18.96 10.96 -31.75
CA GLY A 606 -18.80 11.23 -30.31
C GLY A 606 -18.39 12.68 -30.04
N GLY A 607 -17.54 12.88 -29.03
CA GLY A 607 -17.21 14.21 -28.49
C GLY A 607 -18.40 14.93 -27.83
N GLN A 608 -18.23 16.23 -27.61
CA GLN A 608 -19.23 17.15 -27.07
C GLN A 608 -19.10 18.53 -27.74
N ASP A 609 -20.17 19.32 -27.70
CA ASP A 609 -20.15 20.70 -28.18
C ASP A 609 -19.39 21.62 -27.20
N LEU A 610 -18.51 22.45 -27.75
CA LEU A 610 -17.75 23.50 -27.06
C LEU A 610 -18.10 24.86 -27.67
N TYR A 611 -18.48 25.82 -26.85
CA TYR A 611 -18.86 27.16 -27.28
C TYR A 611 -17.71 28.12 -27.05
N VAL A 612 -17.09 28.60 -28.11
CA VAL A 612 -15.87 29.44 -28.04
C VAL A 612 -16.25 30.90 -28.27
N LYS A 613 -15.87 31.78 -27.34
CA LYS A 613 -16.18 33.21 -27.41
C LYS A 613 -15.49 33.84 -28.61
N LEU A 614 -16.16 34.67 -29.40
CA LEU A 614 -15.64 35.41 -30.54
C LEU A 614 -16.20 36.82 -30.56
N ALA A 615 -15.48 37.73 -31.24
CA ALA A 615 -15.99 39.07 -31.50
C ALA A 615 -17.17 39.01 -32.47
N ALA A 616 -18.10 39.97 -32.36
CA ALA A 616 -19.28 40.07 -33.23
C ALA A 616 -18.95 39.94 -34.73
N ALA A 617 -17.85 40.56 -35.16
CA ALA A 617 -17.40 40.58 -36.56
C ALA A 617 -17.05 39.19 -37.12
N ASP A 618 -16.69 38.23 -36.28
CA ASP A 618 -16.26 36.89 -36.69
C ASP A 618 -17.38 35.83 -36.63
N LEU A 619 -18.58 36.20 -36.16
CA LEU A 619 -19.71 35.28 -35.96
C LEU A 619 -20.51 35.02 -37.24
N GLY A 620 -20.50 35.97 -38.18
CA GLY A 620 -21.19 35.89 -39.48
C GLY A 620 -22.37 36.84 -39.57
#